data_AF-A0A9P5DSU6-F1
#
_entry.id   AF-A0A9P5DSU6-F1
#
_cell.length_a   1.000
_cell.length_b   1.000
_cell.length_c   1.000
_cell.angle_alpha   90.00
_cell.angle_beta   90.00
_cell.angle_gamma   90.00
#
_symmetry.space_group_name_H-M   'P 1'
#
loop_
_entity.id
_entity.type
_entity.pdbx_description
1 polymer ?
#
loop_
_entity_poly.entity_id
_entity_poly.type
_entity_poly.pdbx_seq_one_letter_code
_entity_poly.pdbx_strand_id
1 'polypeptide(L)'
;MVGGVLLGGQEPKPATTSFQKNGNLLGLISHAQKIGLILLPSFISQGRIPNDSTQARLSTSPTLYLDGLRGLFSFLVFLRHFLLPWEEGLDTGYGQSNTPNNTSLIKFPIIRLLYAGPTVPIFFIVSGFVLAYKPLKLIRKKHYDSLGLHIMSSVLRRPFRLFLPPLVSTFIVALAVNAGLYMAPYQDMPGWVPRHPKPLGSLWKQLWDWTRFVVVDLTHPWSWKSPASEYDSHLWTIPIQFRASMIVYLALLSLARAQTWVRGTALVVLGLYSLQQGRWEMYLFFAGVFLAERSLKSQTLEAQLNDGGETAQFRYSTPYSVWTTLSQRVLFVFGLYLSSYPRARNAGSSTPGYVLLSTATDQYIYWQSYGATLICWSLSRDRLLQKPFTSRPLRYLANISFTLYLVHGPVLHLFGYSMVPAFQDFTGRSTWWQYQLGVLLALVALVPMVVWIADVFWRVVDKPCSTFVVHTIEPFFVN
;
A
#
# COMPACT_ATOMS: atom_id res chain seq x y z
N MET A 1 -3.84 90.05 -22.13
CA MET A 1 -4.81 90.63 -23.07
C MET A 1 -5.57 89.50 -23.70
N VAL A 2 -6.91 89.55 -23.60
CA VAL A 2 -7.91 88.80 -24.39
C VAL A 2 -7.92 87.28 -24.13
N GLY A 3 -9.01 86.60 -23.75
CA GLY A 3 -10.42 86.95 -23.76
C GLY A 3 -11.21 85.87 -24.54
N GLY A 4 -12.07 85.13 -23.82
CA GLY A 4 -13.24 84.38 -24.32
C GLY A 4 -13.02 83.19 -25.26
N VAL A 5 -13.98 82.29 -25.52
CA VAL A 5 -15.29 81.91 -24.97
C VAL A 5 -15.81 80.80 -25.93
N LEU A 6 -16.53 79.78 -25.40
CA LEU A 6 -17.46 78.82 -26.06
C LEU A 6 -17.05 77.43 -26.58
N LEU A 7 -17.70 76.45 -25.92
CA LEU A 7 -18.53 75.32 -26.41
C LEU A 7 -17.90 74.08 -27.05
N GLY A 8 -18.22 72.93 -26.46
CA GLY A 8 -18.39 71.68 -27.21
C GLY A 8 -18.47 70.41 -26.35
N GLY A 9 -19.68 69.83 -26.24
CA GLY A 9 -19.89 68.37 -26.18
C GLY A 9 -19.83 67.68 -24.82
N GLN A 10 -20.93 67.04 -24.42
CA GLN A 10 -20.96 66.01 -23.38
C GLN A 10 -20.14 64.79 -23.81
N GLU A 11 -19.10 64.42 -23.06
CA GLU A 11 -18.50 63.08 -23.12
C GLU A 11 -19.21 62.11 -22.15
N PRO A 12 -19.54 60.88 -22.58
CA PRO A 12 -20.14 59.87 -21.71
C PRO A 12 -19.10 59.28 -20.75
N LYS A 13 -19.48 59.11 -19.47
CA LYS A 13 -18.71 58.37 -18.47
C LYS A 13 -18.32 56.97 -19.01
N PRO A 14 -17.05 56.55 -18.92
CA PRO A 14 -16.67 55.19 -19.32
C PRO A 14 -17.29 54.17 -18.36
N ALA A 15 -17.94 53.17 -18.94
CA ALA A 15 -18.52 52.02 -18.26
C ALA A 15 -17.39 51.13 -17.69
N THR A 16 -16.99 51.38 -16.44
CA THR A 16 -15.93 50.63 -15.74
C THR A 16 -16.40 49.35 -15.04
N THR A 17 -17.63 48.88 -15.28
CA THR A 17 -18.22 47.78 -14.48
C THR A 17 -18.39 46.44 -15.22
N SER A 18 -18.16 46.35 -16.54
CA SER A 18 -18.37 45.10 -17.30
C SER A 18 -17.10 44.24 -17.46
N PHE A 19 -15.92 44.85 -17.58
CA PHE A 19 -14.66 44.11 -17.82
C PHE A 19 -14.16 43.35 -16.57
N GLN A 20 -14.38 43.88 -15.37
CA GLN A 20 -13.93 43.26 -14.13
C GLN A 20 -14.77 42.02 -13.75
N LYS A 21 -16.06 42.01 -14.13
CA LYS A 21 -16.96 40.85 -13.94
C LYS A 21 -16.57 39.66 -14.84
N ASN A 22 -16.18 39.92 -16.08
CA ASN A 22 -15.80 38.86 -17.02
C ASN A 22 -14.44 38.20 -16.67
N GLY A 23 -13.49 38.98 -16.15
CA GLY A 23 -12.21 38.45 -15.64
C GLY A 23 -12.37 37.55 -14.41
N ASN A 24 -13.25 37.94 -13.47
CA ASN A 24 -13.57 37.12 -12.29
C ASN A 24 -14.34 35.84 -12.67
N LEU A 25 -15.23 35.90 -13.65
CA LEU A 25 -15.97 34.72 -14.13
C LEU A 25 -15.06 33.72 -14.85
N LEU A 26 -14.15 34.19 -15.71
CA LEU A 26 -13.13 33.34 -16.36
C LEU A 26 -12.13 32.78 -15.34
N GLY A 27 -11.78 33.57 -14.31
CA GLY A 27 -11.01 33.11 -13.16
C GLY A 27 -11.73 32.00 -12.38
N LEU A 28 -13.01 32.17 -12.07
CA LEU A 28 -13.83 31.17 -11.39
C LEU A 28 -14.05 29.91 -12.24
N ILE A 29 -14.28 30.05 -13.55
CA ILE A 29 -14.42 28.92 -14.47
C ILE A 29 -13.10 28.16 -14.58
N SER A 30 -11.95 28.84 -14.67
CA SER A 30 -10.64 28.18 -14.71
C SER A 30 -10.28 27.52 -13.38
N HIS A 31 -10.66 28.10 -12.23
CA HIS A 31 -10.50 27.46 -10.92
C HIS A 31 -11.46 26.27 -10.76
N ALA A 32 -12.72 26.39 -11.16
CA ALA A 32 -13.70 25.30 -11.15
C ALA A 32 -13.32 24.17 -12.11
N GLN A 33 -12.73 24.48 -13.27
CA GLN A 33 -12.16 23.48 -14.19
C GLN A 33 -10.93 22.80 -13.60
N LYS A 34 -10.03 23.53 -12.95
CA LYS A 34 -8.87 22.96 -12.22
C LYS A 34 -9.32 22.08 -11.06
N ILE A 35 -10.31 22.52 -10.28
CA ILE A 35 -10.92 21.74 -9.18
C ILE A 35 -11.64 20.51 -9.75
N GLY A 36 -12.42 20.65 -10.82
CA GLY A 36 -13.09 19.54 -11.52
C GLY A 36 -12.11 18.50 -12.07
N LEU A 37 -10.97 18.93 -12.63
CA LEU A 37 -9.88 18.06 -13.06
C LEU A 37 -9.19 17.34 -11.89
N ILE A 38 -9.09 17.99 -10.73
CA ILE A 38 -8.56 17.40 -9.48
C ILE A 38 -9.54 16.40 -8.86
N LEU A 39 -10.86 16.60 -9.05
CA LEU A 39 -11.90 15.72 -8.55
C LEU A 39 -12.22 14.57 -9.53
N LEU A 40 -11.85 14.64 -10.80
CA LEU A 40 -12.01 13.48 -11.70
C LEU A 40 -10.98 12.38 -11.35
N PRO A 41 -11.38 11.10 -11.29
CA PRO A 41 -10.44 10.00 -11.14
C PRO A 41 -9.35 10.06 -12.21
N SER A 42 -8.10 9.78 -11.83
CA SER A 42 -6.96 10.06 -12.72
C SER A 42 -6.99 9.20 -13.97
N PHE A 43 -7.60 8.02 -13.94
CA PHE A 43 -7.80 7.20 -15.14
C PHE A 43 -8.80 7.80 -16.15
N ILE A 44 -9.67 8.72 -15.72
CA ILE A 44 -10.59 9.48 -16.58
C ILE A 44 -9.93 10.77 -17.05
N SER A 45 -9.25 11.51 -16.15
CA SER A 45 -8.60 12.78 -16.51
C SER A 45 -7.30 12.62 -17.32
N GLN A 46 -6.57 11.50 -17.16
CA GLN A 46 -5.37 11.19 -17.96
C GLN A 46 -5.69 10.81 -19.42
N GLY A 47 -6.95 10.62 -19.80
CA GLY A 47 -7.35 10.54 -21.21
C GLY A 47 -7.13 11.83 -22.00
N ARG A 48 -6.76 12.95 -21.33
CA ARG A 48 -6.55 14.26 -21.96
C ARG A 48 -5.19 14.92 -21.71
N ILE A 49 -4.30 14.34 -20.90
CA ILE A 49 -2.96 14.91 -20.63
C ILE A 49 -1.90 13.81 -20.82
N PRO A 50 -1.12 13.84 -21.93
CA PRO A 50 -0.07 12.87 -22.16
C PRO A 50 1.09 13.17 -21.20
N ASN A 51 1.31 12.28 -20.23
CA ASN A 51 2.50 12.31 -19.37
C ASN A 51 3.43 11.18 -19.80
N ASP A 52 4.06 11.37 -20.97
CA ASP A 52 4.86 10.38 -21.70
C ASP A 52 6.05 9.81 -20.90
N SER A 53 6.50 10.49 -19.84
CA SER A 53 7.71 10.09 -19.11
C SER A 53 7.48 9.07 -17.99
N THR A 54 6.27 9.01 -17.41
CA THR A 54 5.96 8.13 -16.27
C THR A 54 5.24 6.85 -16.70
N GLN A 55 4.33 6.95 -17.67
CA GLN A 55 3.65 5.77 -18.24
C GLN A 55 4.57 4.93 -19.14
N ALA A 56 5.53 5.54 -19.85
CA ALA A 56 6.51 4.79 -20.66
C ALA A 56 7.51 3.99 -19.80
N ARG A 57 7.82 4.42 -18.57
CA ARG A 57 8.63 3.62 -17.62
C ARG A 57 7.85 2.46 -16.99
N LEU A 58 6.52 2.56 -16.92
CA LEU A 58 5.63 1.54 -16.35
C LEU A 58 5.23 0.43 -17.35
N SER A 59 5.55 0.57 -18.64
CA SER A 59 5.13 -0.41 -19.65
C SER A 59 6.13 -1.55 -19.89
N THR A 60 7.37 -1.46 -19.41
CA THR A 60 8.45 -2.43 -19.75
C THR A 60 9.37 -2.84 -18.60
N SER A 61 9.14 -2.41 -17.35
CA SER A 61 10.01 -2.80 -16.23
C SER A 61 9.91 -4.31 -15.93
N PRO A 62 11.03 -5.03 -15.75
CA PRO A 62 11.04 -6.46 -15.36
C PRO A 62 10.42 -6.72 -13.97
N THR A 63 10.11 -5.67 -13.22
CA THR A 63 9.50 -5.74 -11.88
C THR A 63 8.03 -5.32 -11.86
N LEU A 64 7.38 -5.16 -13.03
CA LEU A 64 6.01 -4.66 -13.13
C LEU A 64 4.98 -5.50 -12.35
N TYR A 65 5.21 -6.80 -12.24
CA TYR A 65 4.35 -7.69 -11.46
C TYR A 65 4.36 -7.36 -9.96
N LEU A 66 5.47 -6.82 -9.41
CA LEU A 66 5.56 -6.40 -8.00
C LEU A 66 4.67 -5.19 -7.73
N ASP A 67 4.58 -4.26 -8.69
CA ASP A 67 3.65 -3.14 -8.59
C ASP A 67 2.21 -3.66 -8.59
N GLY A 68 1.84 -4.53 -9.53
CA GLY A 68 0.49 -5.12 -9.55
C GLY A 68 0.15 -5.94 -8.31
N LEU A 69 1.14 -6.64 -7.73
CA LEU A 69 1.00 -7.34 -6.47
C LEU A 69 0.70 -6.34 -5.33
N ARG A 70 1.45 -5.23 -5.26
CA ARG A 70 1.19 -4.14 -4.31
C ARG A 70 -0.22 -3.56 -4.48
N GLY A 71 -0.66 -3.35 -5.73
CA GLY A 71 -2.00 -2.90 -6.07
C GLY A 71 -3.08 -3.85 -5.57
N LEU A 72 -2.99 -5.14 -5.91
CA LEU A 72 -3.93 -6.16 -5.45
C LEU A 72 -4.00 -6.19 -3.92
N PHE A 73 -2.86 -6.34 -3.25
CA PHE A 73 -2.85 -6.51 -1.80
C PHE A 73 -3.28 -5.25 -1.04
N SER A 74 -3.12 -4.04 -1.60
CA SER A 74 -3.71 -2.83 -1.01
C SER A 74 -5.24 -2.86 -1.02
N PHE A 75 -5.83 -3.37 -2.10
CA PHE A 75 -7.27 -3.56 -2.19
C PHE A 75 -7.76 -4.68 -1.26
N LEU A 76 -7.02 -5.79 -1.13
CA LEU A 76 -7.38 -6.86 -0.19
C LEU A 76 -7.27 -6.41 1.28
N VAL A 77 -6.37 -5.48 1.61
CA VAL A 77 -6.35 -4.83 2.94
C VAL A 77 -7.66 -4.08 3.20
N PHE A 78 -8.08 -3.23 2.25
CA PHE A 78 -9.36 -2.54 2.35
C PHE A 78 -10.52 -3.52 2.50
N LEU A 79 -10.62 -4.53 1.62
CA LEU A 79 -11.70 -5.50 1.63
C LEU A 79 -11.78 -6.24 2.97
N ARG A 80 -10.63 -6.58 3.56
CA ARG A 80 -10.59 -7.16 4.90
C ARG A 80 -11.16 -6.22 5.98
N HIS A 81 -10.71 -4.97 6.03
CA HIS A 81 -11.17 -4.02 7.06
C HIS A 81 -12.64 -3.62 6.86
N PHE A 82 -13.15 -3.73 5.64
CA PHE A 82 -14.58 -3.65 5.36
C PHE A 82 -15.31 -4.87 5.94
N LEU A 83 -14.88 -6.10 5.66
CA LEU A 83 -15.61 -7.31 6.06
C LEU A 83 -15.49 -7.63 7.56
N LEU A 84 -14.36 -7.31 8.21
CA LEU A 84 -14.09 -7.68 9.61
C LEU A 84 -15.20 -7.35 10.61
N PRO A 85 -15.84 -6.16 10.56
CA PRO A 85 -16.92 -5.82 11.49
C PRO A 85 -18.27 -6.44 11.14
N TRP A 86 -18.46 -6.88 9.90
CA TRP A 86 -19.75 -7.38 9.39
C TRP A 86 -19.82 -8.91 9.28
N GLU A 87 -18.68 -9.60 9.32
CA GLU A 87 -18.60 -11.05 9.20
C GLU A 87 -18.02 -11.68 10.47
N GLU A 88 -18.88 -12.27 11.29
CA GLU A 88 -18.46 -12.97 12.49
C GLU A 88 -17.59 -14.20 12.14
N GLY A 89 -16.49 -14.36 12.87
CA GLY A 89 -15.57 -15.47 12.66
C GLY A 89 -14.87 -15.43 11.30
N LEU A 90 -14.72 -14.26 10.65
CA LEU A 90 -13.99 -14.12 9.39
C LEU A 90 -12.57 -14.73 9.43
N ASP A 91 -11.93 -14.70 10.60
CA ASP A 91 -10.57 -15.21 10.80
C ASP A 91 -10.46 -16.72 11.07
N THR A 92 -11.59 -17.41 11.23
CA THR A 92 -11.64 -18.88 11.44
C THR A 92 -11.39 -19.66 10.15
N GLY A 93 -11.00 -20.93 10.26
CA GLY A 93 -10.77 -21.81 9.12
C GLY A 93 -11.99 -22.62 8.70
N TYR A 94 -12.04 -23.02 7.43
CA TYR A 94 -13.09 -23.94 6.96
C TYR A 94 -13.10 -25.24 7.78
N GLY A 95 -14.27 -25.63 8.28
CA GLY A 95 -14.45 -26.85 9.06
C GLY A 95 -13.82 -26.80 10.46
N GLN A 96 -13.51 -25.62 10.99
CA GLN A 96 -12.92 -25.48 12.32
C GLN A 96 -13.85 -26.05 13.39
N SER A 97 -13.41 -27.08 14.13
CA SER A 97 -14.25 -27.87 15.03
C SER A 97 -14.87 -27.07 16.19
N ASN A 98 -14.19 -26.01 16.62
CA ASN A 98 -14.59 -25.19 17.76
C ASN A 98 -15.54 -24.05 17.35
N THR A 99 -15.97 -24.01 16.09
CA THR A 99 -16.90 -23.00 15.57
C THR A 99 -18.08 -23.72 14.91
N PRO A 100 -19.29 -23.67 15.49
CA PRO A 100 -20.46 -24.32 14.91
C PRO A 100 -20.71 -23.89 13.46
N ASN A 101 -21.07 -24.85 12.59
CA ASN A 101 -21.47 -24.61 11.19
C ASN A 101 -20.46 -23.80 10.35
N ASN A 102 -19.15 -23.94 10.63
CA ASN A 102 -18.11 -23.17 9.97
C ASN A 102 -17.68 -23.71 8.58
N THR A 103 -18.65 -24.00 7.73
CA THR A 103 -18.47 -24.69 6.43
C THR A 103 -18.75 -23.78 5.23
N SER A 104 -18.66 -22.46 5.40
CA SER A 104 -18.81 -21.52 4.28
C SER A 104 -17.68 -21.66 3.26
N LEU A 105 -18.04 -21.78 1.96
CA LEU A 105 -17.08 -22.00 0.88
C LEU A 105 -16.00 -20.90 0.79
N ILE A 106 -16.33 -19.68 1.22
CA ILE A 106 -15.39 -18.55 1.21
C ILE A 106 -14.21 -18.75 2.19
N LYS A 107 -14.32 -19.67 3.14
CA LYS A 107 -13.29 -20.00 4.14
C LYS A 107 -12.32 -21.08 3.67
N PHE A 108 -12.56 -21.71 2.51
CA PHE A 108 -11.63 -22.71 1.95
C PHE A 108 -10.23 -22.10 1.77
N PRO A 109 -9.16 -22.91 1.93
CA PRO A 109 -7.81 -22.50 1.56
C PRO A 109 -7.76 -21.94 0.14
N ILE A 110 -6.87 -20.99 -0.09
CA ILE A 110 -6.70 -20.23 -1.33
C ILE A 110 -7.85 -19.25 -1.60
N ILE A 111 -9.11 -19.66 -1.52
CA ILE A 111 -10.27 -18.78 -1.73
C ILE A 111 -10.31 -17.68 -0.66
N ARG A 112 -10.06 -18.04 0.60
CA ARG A 112 -10.04 -17.09 1.71
C ARG A 112 -8.95 -16.01 1.60
N LEU A 113 -7.94 -16.19 0.73
CA LEU A 113 -6.89 -15.19 0.54
C LEU A 113 -7.43 -13.86 0.01
N LEU A 114 -8.65 -13.87 -0.57
CA LEU A 114 -9.36 -12.66 -1.00
C LEU A 114 -9.66 -11.68 0.17
N TYR A 115 -9.71 -12.13 1.42
CA TYR A 115 -9.95 -11.26 2.59
C TYR A 115 -9.05 -11.57 3.80
N ALA A 116 -8.46 -12.75 3.87
CA ALA A 116 -7.59 -13.20 4.96
C ALA A 116 -6.14 -13.48 4.51
N GLY A 117 -5.78 -13.06 3.30
CA GLY A 117 -4.46 -13.31 2.72
C GLY A 117 -3.30 -12.57 3.40
N PRO A 118 -2.05 -12.88 2.99
CA PRO A 118 -0.80 -12.40 3.59
C PRO A 118 -0.48 -10.97 3.11
N THR A 119 -1.42 -10.05 3.32
CA THR A 119 -1.34 -8.66 2.86
C THR A 119 -0.09 -7.97 3.38
N VAL A 120 0.06 -7.84 4.70
CA VAL A 120 1.21 -7.17 5.31
C VAL A 120 2.54 -7.87 4.97
N PRO A 121 2.65 -9.22 5.03
CA PRO A 121 3.87 -9.89 4.63
C PRO A 121 4.38 -9.56 3.22
N ILE A 122 3.48 -9.50 2.24
CA ILE A 122 3.85 -9.18 0.86
C ILE A 122 4.34 -7.73 0.73
N PHE A 123 3.69 -6.77 1.41
CA PHE A 123 4.18 -5.39 1.44
C PHE A 123 5.60 -5.27 2.01
N PHE A 124 5.94 -6.05 3.04
CA PHE A 124 7.28 -6.03 3.63
C PHE A 124 8.33 -6.65 2.70
N ILE A 125 8.00 -7.73 2.00
CA ILE A 125 8.89 -8.30 0.97
C ILE A 125 9.12 -7.30 -0.16
N VAL A 126 8.05 -6.69 -0.70
CA VAL A 126 8.16 -5.69 -1.78
C VAL A 126 8.97 -4.48 -1.30
N SER A 127 8.80 -4.06 -0.04
CA SER A 127 9.58 -2.97 0.54
C SER A 127 11.07 -3.31 0.63
N GLY A 128 11.42 -4.48 1.16
CA GLY A 128 12.80 -4.96 1.19
C GLY A 128 13.43 -5.03 -0.21
N PHE A 129 12.67 -5.52 -1.20
CA PHE A 129 13.10 -5.57 -2.60
C PHE A 129 13.43 -4.17 -3.15
N VAL A 130 12.50 -3.22 -3.03
CA VAL A 130 12.66 -1.87 -3.58
C VAL A 130 13.81 -1.13 -2.91
N LEU A 131 13.97 -1.28 -1.59
CA LEU A 131 15.05 -0.66 -0.84
C LEU A 131 16.42 -1.21 -1.25
N ALA A 132 16.51 -2.50 -1.55
CA ALA A 132 17.77 -3.15 -1.90
C ALA A 132 18.15 -3.04 -3.38
N TYR A 133 17.19 -2.87 -4.28
CA TYR A 133 17.43 -3.00 -5.72
C TYR A 133 18.51 -2.05 -6.25
N LYS A 134 18.42 -0.74 -5.96
CA LYS A 134 19.44 0.24 -6.39
C LYS A 134 20.77 0.08 -5.64
N PRO A 135 20.83 -0.06 -4.31
CA PRO A 135 22.07 -0.36 -3.59
C PRO A 135 22.80 -1.61 -4.13
N LEU A 136 22.10 -2.72 -4.33
CA LEU A 136 22.69 -3.95 -4.87
C LEU A 136 23.21 -3.77 -6.30
N LYS A 137 22.51 -2.99 -7.14
CA LYS A 137 23.00 -2.65 -8.48
C LYS A 137 24.32 -1.86 -8.44
N LEU A 138 24.46 -0.92 -7.51
CA LEU A 138 25.69 -0.14 -7.30
C LEU A 138 26.83 -1.02 -6.74
N ILE A 139 26.52 -1.91 -5.80
CA ILE A 139 27.46 -2.88 -5.24
C ILE A 139 28.03 -3.79 -6.34
N ARG A 140 27.17 -4.35 -7.22
CA ARG A 140 27.61 -5.21 -8.33
C ARG A 140 28.49 -4.47 -9.34
N LYS A 141 28.24 -3.17 -9.55
CA LYS A 141 29.08 -2.29 -10.37
C LYS A 141 30.34 -1.80 -9.64
N LYS A 142 30.51 -2.12 -8.35
CA LYS A 142 31.60 -1.61 -7.49
C LYS A 142 31.63 -0.08 -7.37
N HIS A 143 30.49 0.59 -7.55
CA HIS A 143 30.37 2.06 -7.42
C HIS A 143 30.08 2.44 -5.94
N TYR A 144 31.07 2.27 -5.07
CA TYR A 144 30.87 2.41 -3.62
C TYR A 144 30.63 3.87 -3.17
N ASP A 145 31.22 4.85 -3.84
CA ASP A 145 30.98 6.27 -3.49
C ASP A 145 29.53 6.66 -3.80
N SER A 146 29.04 6.28 -4.98
CA SER A 146 27.63 6.47 -5.35
C SER A 146 26.69 5.68 -4.44
N LEU A 147 27.10 4.51 -3.94
CA LEU A 147 26.34 3.73 -2.96
C LEU A 147 26.23 4.50 -1.63
N GLY A 148 27.34 5.03 -1.12
CA GLY A 148 27.37 5.82 0.10
C GLY A 148 26.42 7.02 0.01
N LEU A 149 26.57 7.85 -1.04
CA LEU A 149 25.70 9.01 -1.29
C LEU A 149 24.22 8.60 -1.39
N HIS A 150 23.94 7.49 -2.10
CA HIS A 150 22.58 6.99 -2.23
C HIS A 150 21.98 6.54 -0.90
N ILE A 151 22.74 5.82 -0.07
CA ILE A 151 22.27 5.35 1.24
C ILE A 151 22.07 6.53 2.19
N MET A 152 23.03 7.45 2.30
CA MET A 152 22.91 8.63 3.17
C MET A 152 21.66 9.45 2.84
N SER A 153 21.46 9.75 1.54
CA SER A 153 20.28 10.47 1.07
C SER A 153 18.98 9.66 1.26
N SER A 154 19.02 8.34 1.13
CA SER A 154 17.84 7.49 1.35
C SER A 154 17.45 7.41 2.82
N VAL A 155 18.43 7.29 3.73
CA VAL A 155 18.22 7.29 5.18
C VAL A 155 17.55 8.59 5.62
N LEU A 156 18.06 9.75 5.19
CA LEU A 156 17.51 11.04 5.63
C LEU A 156 16.09 11.30 5.09
N ARG A 157 15.79 10.88 3.85
CA ARG A 157 14.46 11.09 3.24
C ARG A 157 13.39 10.12 3.74
N ARG A 158 13.79 8.94 4.21
CA ARG A 158 12.87 7.84 4.52
C ARG A 158 11.84 8.19 5.62
N PRO A 159 12.21 8.81 6.76
CA PRO A 159 11.23 9.22 7.76
C PRO A 159 10.16 10.14 7.16
N PHE A 160 10.56 11.19 6.46
CA PHE A 160 9.62 12.17 5.91
C PHE A 160 8.65 11.55 4.90
N ARG A 161 9.15 10.71 3.97
CA ARG A 161 8.28 10.02 3.01
C ARG A 161 7.29 9.06 3.67
N LEU A 162 7.70 8.39 4.74
CA LEU A 162 6.84 7.42 5.43
C LEU A 162 5.84 8.10 6.37
N PHE A 163 6.23 9.15 7.09
CA PHE A 163 5.42 9.74 8.16
C PHE A 163 4.60 10.97 7.75
N LEU A 164 5.02 11.75 6.74
CA LEU A 164 4.26 12.97 6.35
C LEU A 164 2.85 12.66 5.83
N PRO A 165 2.64 11.72 4.88
CA PRO A 165 1.28 11.46 4.40
C PRO A 165 0.34 10.89 5.48
N PRO A 166 0.75 9.93 6.35
CA PRO A 166 -0.06 9.52 7.49
C PRO A 166 -0.33 10.63 8.51
N LEU A 167 0.61 11.55 8.73
CA LEU A 167 0.40 12.72 9.59
C LEU A 167 -0.77 13.55 9.09
N VAL A 168 -0.81 13.84 7.78
CA VAL A 168 -1.93 14.57 7.16
C VAL A 168 -3.24 13.77 7.25
N SER A 169 -3.20 12.46 6.96
CA SER A 169 -4.39 11.61 7.03
C SER A 169 -4.99 11.61 8.44
N THR A 170 -4.18 11.34 9.46
CA THR A 170 -4.63 11.27 10.86
C THR A 170 -5.01 12.64 11.44
N PHE A 171 -4.42 13.73 10.94
CA PHE A 171 -4.88 15.08 11.27
C PHE A 171 -6.31 15.33 10.76
N ILE A 172 -6.61 14.92 9.53
CA ILE A 172 -7.98 14.99 8.98
C ILE A 172 -8.94 14.14 9.82
N VAL A 173 -8.51 12.95 10.26
CA VAL A 173 -9.28 12.13 11.20
C VAL A 173 -9.58 12.88 12.49
N ALA A 174 -8.59 13.55 13.09
CA ALA A 174 -8.79 14.33 14.32
C ALA A 174 -9.87 15.41 14.16
N LEU A 175 -9.84 16.13 13.04
CA LEU A 175 -10.86 17.14 12.74
C LEU A 175 -12.23 16.50 12.54
N ALA A 176 -12.31 15.39 11.81
CA ALA A 176 -13.56 14.69 11.56
C ALA A 176 -14.20 14.11 12.84
N VAL A 177 -13.37 13.59 13.75
CA VAL A 177 -13.81 13.07 15.06
C VAL A 177 -14.32 14.21 15.93
N ASN A 178 -13.61 15.34 15.97
CA ASN A 178 -14.06 16.51 16.71
C ASN A 178 -15.39 17.07 16.17
N ALA A 179 -15.59 17.02 14.85
CA ALA A 179 -16.82 17.42 14.17
C ALA A 179 -17.98 16.41 14.34
N GLY A 180 -17.76 15.28 15.03
CA GLY A 180 -18.79 14.27 15.25
C GLY A 180 -19.09 13.38 14.03
N LEU A 181 -18.20 13.32 13.04
CA LEU A 181 -18.38 12.50 11.83
C LEU A 181 -17.99 11.03 12.02
N TYR A 182 -17.40 10.66 13.15
CA TYR A 182 -16.91 9.31 13.47
C TYR A 182 -17.90 8.50 14.34
N MET A 183 -19.19 8.65 14.10
CA MET A 183 -20.28 8.09 14.92
C MET A 183 -20.99 6.92 14.24
N ALA A 184 -20.23 6.02 13.62
CA ALA A 184 -20.80 4.82 13.01
C ALA A 184 -21.47 3.92 14.09
N PRO A 185 -22.42 3.05 13.69
CA PRO A 185 -23.13 2.17 14.63
C PRO A 185 -22.25 0.99 15.09
N TYR A 186 -21.19 1.29 15.85
CA TYR A 186 -20.19 0.30 16.27
C TYR A 186 -20.76 -0.83 17.14
N GLN A 187 -21.83 -0.55 17.88
CA GLN A 187 -22.51 -1.51 18.75
C GLN A 187 -23.34 -2.57 17.99
N ASP A 188 -23.70 -2.28 16.74
CA ASP A 188 -24.53 -3.16 15.90
C ASP A 188 -23.67 -4.06 15.00
N MET A 189 -22.33 -3.96 15.09
CA MET A 189 -21.38 -4.75 14.31
C MET A 189 -21.24 -6.16 14.92
N PRO A 190 -21.60 -7.24 14.20
CA PRO A 190 -21.51 -8.60 14.73
C PRO A 190 -20.07 -9.13 14.79
N GLY A 191 -19.15 -8.53 14.06
CA GLY A 191 -17.75 -8.95 13.96
C GLY A 191 -16.80 -8.16 14.86
N TRP A 192 -15.57 -7.98 14.38
CA TRP A 192 -14.55 -7.24 15.12
C TRP A 192 -14.77 -5.73 14.99
N VAL A 193 -15.03 -5.06 16.10
CA VAL A 193 -15.21 -3.60 16.15
C VAL A 193 -13.86 -2.89 16.01
N PRO A 194 -13.68 -2.03 14.98
CA PRO A 194 -12.44 -1.30 14.78
C PRO A 194 -12.17 -0.27 15.87
N ARG A 195 -10.89 -0.19 16.27
CA ARG A 195 -10.41 0.90 17.12
C ARG A 195 -10.56 2.23 16.40
N HIS A 196 -11.06 3.22 17.14
CA HIS A 196 -11.25 4.57 16.66
C HIS A 196 -11.08 5.55 17.83
N PRO A 197 -10.64 6.79 17.57
CA PRO A 197 -10.52 7.79 18.61
C PRO A 197 -11.92 8.27 19.03
N LYS A 198 -12.06 8.63 20.31
CA LYS A 198 -13.30 9.17 20.85
C LYS A 198 -13.32 10.69 20.75
N PRO A 199 -14.50 11.32 20.55
CA PRO A 199 -14.64 12.77 20.58
C PRO A 199 -14.39 13.28 22.01
N LEU A 200 -13.52 14.29 22.15
CA LEU A 200 -13.15 14.85 23.46
C LEU A 200 -13.87 16.17 23.81
N GLY A 201 -14.88 16.55 23.02
CA GLY A 201 -15.74 17.73 23.25
C GLY A 201 -15.07 19.10 23.02
N SER A 202 -13.77 19.16 22.74
CA SER A 202 -13.05 20.39 22.39
C SER A 202 -11.98 20.09 21.34
N LEU A 203 -11.87 20.97 20.34
CA LEU A 203 -10.85 20.84 19.28
C LEU A 203 -9.44 20.78 19.88
N TRP A 204 -9.16 21.62 20.87
CA TRP A 204 -7.85 21.65 21.52
C TRP A 204 -7.50 20.32 22.19
N LYS A 205 -8.46 19.71 22.91
CA LYS A 205 -8.27 18.39 23.51
C LYS A 205 -8.03 17.32 22.45
N GLN A 206 -8.77 17.37 21.33
CA GLN A 206 -8.59 16.41 20.24
C GLN A 206 -7.24 16.57 19.53
N LEU A 207 -6.76 17.80 19.34
CA LEU A 207 -5.45 18.06 18.74
C LEU A 207 -4.31 17.63 19.67
N TRP A 208 -4.47 17.81 20.98
CA TRP A 208 -3.50 17.31 21.96
C TRP A 208 -3.44 15.78 21.98
N ASP A 209 -4.59 15.11 21.95
CA ASP A 209 -4.68 13.66 21.87
C ASP A 209 -4.08 13.11 20.56
N TRP A 210 -4.36 13.79 19.43
CA TRP A 210 -3.73 13.47 18.15
C TRP A 210 -2.22 13.67 18.20
N THR A 211 -1.72 14.76 18.80
CA THR A 211 -0.28 15.02 18.93
C THR A 211 0.38 13.93 19.78
N ARG A 212 -0.27 13.50 20.87
CA ARG A 212 0.18 12.36 21.68
C ARG A 212 0.28 11.09 20.82
N PHE A 213 -0.75 10.75 20.05
CA PHE A 213 -0.72 9.62 19.12
C PHE A 213 0.43 9.74 18.12
N VAL A 214 0.66 10.92 17.53
CA VAL A 214 1.73 11.14 16.56
C VAL A 214 3.09 10.83 17.18
N VAL A 215 3.36 11.34 18.39
CA VAL A 215 4.66 11.21 19.04
C VAL A 215 4.88 9.82 19.63
N VAL A 216 3.86 9.22 20.25
CA VAL A 216 3.99 7.99 21.04
C VAL A 216 3.78 6.73 20.21
N ASP A 217 2.87 6.78 19.24
CA ASP A 217 2.44 5.61 18.45
C ASP A 217 2.95 5.66 17.01
N LEU A 218 2.72 6.77 16.29
CA LEU A 218 3.02 6.84 14.85
C LEU A 218 4.50 7.03 14.53
N THR A 219 5.20 7.90 15.26
CA THR A 219 6.58 8.31 14.92
C THR A 219 7.64 7.76 15.87
N HIS A 220 7.27 6.91 16.84
CA HIS A 220 8.17 6.43 17.89
C HIS A 220 9.06 5.25 17.43
N PRO A 221 10.36 5.46 17.10
CA PRO A 221 11.19 4.39 16.57
C PRO A 221 11.77 3.48 17.68
N TRP A 222 11.66 3.87 18.95
CA TRP A 222 12.32 3.20 20.07
C TRP A 222 11.45 2.10 20.70
N SER A 223 10.12 2.14 20.52
CA SER A 223 9.23 1.12 21.05
C SER A 223 9.18 -0.10 20.14
N TRP A 224 9.51 -1.26 20.68
CA TRP A 224 9.35 -2.56 20.01
C TRP A 224 7.94 -3.15 20.14
N LYS A 225 7.03 -2.47 20.84
CA LYS A 225 5.62 -2.84 20.93
C LYS A 225 4.90 -2.37 19.66
N SER A 226 3.92 -3.14 19.22
CA SER A 226 3.00 -2.65 18.18
C SER A 226 2.22 -1.46 18.76
N PRO A 227 2.22 -0.29 18.11
CA PRO A 227 1.43 0.85 18.57
C PRO A 227 -0.05 0.48 18.57
N ALA A 228 -0.81 1.10 19.48
CA ALA A 228 -2.24 0.83 19.59
C ALA A 228 -3.02 1.39 18.39
N SER A 229 -2.43 2.41 17.76
CA SER A 229 -2.83 3.13 16.57
C SER A 229 -4.29 3.59 16.55
N GLU A 230 -4.71 4.40 17.53
CA GLU A 230 -6.12 4.74 17.73
C GLU A 230 -6.74 5.57 16.59
N TYR A 231 -6.01 6.54 16.05
CA TYR A 231 -6.49 7.39 14.96
C TYR A 231 -6.62 6.65 13.64
N ASP A 232 -5.85 5.57 13.46
CA ASP A 232 -6.00 4.69 12.32
C ASP A 232 -5.31 3.34 12.58
N SER A 233 -6.13 2.31 12.83
CA SER A 233 -5.68 1.03 13.40
C SER A 233 -4.59 0.35 12.60
N HIS A 234 -4.57 0.50 11.28
CA HIS A 234 -3.64 -0.22 10.42
C HIS A 234 -2.25 0.44 10.31
N LEU A 235 -2.07 1.68 10.77
CA LEU A 235 -0.81 2.43 10.67
C LEU A 235 0.34 1.88 11.53
N TRP A 236 0.07 0.85 12.35
CA TRP A 236 1.09 0.15 13.13
C TRP A 236 2.27 -0.38 12.30
N THR A 237 2.06 -0.61 11.00
CA THR A 237 3.13 -1.07 10.11
C THR A 237 4.15 0.02 9.79
N ILE A 238 3.81 1.31 9.86
CA ILE A 238 4.67 2.41 9.40
C ILE A 238 5.97 2.54 10.24
N PRO A 239 5.93 2.58 11.60
CA PRO A 239 7.15 2.56 12.41
C PRO A 239 8.01 1.30 12.17
N ILE A 240 7.36 0.16 11.94
CA ILE A 240 8.05 -1.10 11.62
C ILE A 240 8.79 -0.98 10.29
N GLN A 241 8.13 -0.48 9.25
CA GLN A 241 8.74 -0.26 7.93
C GLN A 241 9.92 0.70 7.99
N PHE A 242 9.85 1.73 8.84
CA PHE A 242 10.96 2.64 9.06
C PHE A 242 12.17 1.91 9.66
N ARG A 243 12.00 1.23 10.79
CA ARG A 243 13.10 0.49 11.46
C ARG A 243 13.72 -0.58 10.58
N ALA A 244 12.87 -1.37 9.92
CA ALA A 244 13.34 -2.43 9.03
C ALA A 244 14.13 -1.86 7.84
N SER A 245 13.72 -0.70 7.31
CA SER A 245 14.48 -0.03 6.26
C SER A 245 15.87 0.42 6.71
N MET A 246 16.01 0.93 7.94
CA MET A 246 17.31 1.32 8.49
C MET A 246 18.25 0.12 8.63
N ILE A 247 17.73 -1.00 9.13
CA ILE A 247 18.52 -2.24 9.28
C ILE A 247 18.95 -2.78 7.91
N VAL A 248 18.08 -2.74 6.89
CA VAL A 248 18.44 -3.14 5.52
C VAL A 248 19.54 -2.24 4.95
N TYR A 249 19.44 -0.92 5.11
CA TYR A 249 20.48 0.00 4.66
C TYR A 249 21.82 -0.27 5.34
N LEU A 250 21.82 -0.47 6.66
CA LEU A 250 23.01 -0.82 7.43
C LEU A 250 23.60 -2.15 6.94
N ALA A 251 22.79 -3.20 6.82
CA ALA A 251 23.26 -4.51 6.36
C ALA A 251 23.88 -4.46 4.96
N LEU A 252 23.27 -3.73 4.03
CA LEU A 252 23.79 -3.59 2.67
C LEU A 252 25.08 -2.76 2.61
N LEU A 253 25.19 -1.72 3.42
CA LEU A 253 26.41 -0.91 3.54
C LEU A 253 27.55 -1.74 4.14
N SER A 254 27.31 -2.42 5.26
CA SER A 254 28.30 -3.25 5.96
C SER A 254 28.80 -4.42 5.11
N LEU A 255 27.92 -5.00 4.28
CA LEU A 255 28.24 -6.13 3.41
C LEU A 255 28.54 -5.70 1.96
N ALA A 256 28.71 -4.40 1.69
CA ALA A 256 28.86 -3.88 0.34
C ALA A 256 30.08 -4.47 -0.39
N ARG A 257 31.21 -4.59 0.32
CA ARG A 257 32.46 -5.15 -0.22
C ARG A 257 32.61 -6.65 0.00
N ALA A 258 31.70 -7.29 0.73
CA ALA A 258 31.72 -8.72 0.94
C ALA A 258 31.47 -9.46 -0.38
N GLN A 259 32.06 -10.64 -0.53
CA GLN A 259 31.75 -11.52 -1.65
C GLN A 259 30.25 -11.86 -1.65
N THR A 260 29.66 -12.05 -2.84
CA THR A 260 28.21 -12.25 -2.98
C THR A 260 27.68 -13.42 -2.15
N TRP A 261 28.44 -14.51 -2.02
CA TRP A 261 28.05 -15.64 -1.19
C TRP A 261 28.14 -15.30 0.31
N VAL A 262 29.17 -14.57 0.76
CA VAL A 262 29.28 -14.10 2.15
C VAL A 262 28.12 -13.19 2.51
N ARG A 263 27.84 -12.19 1.66
CA ARG A 263 26.68 -11.30 1.83
C ARG A 263 25.38 -12.10 1.88
N GLY A 264 25.21 -13.05 0.95
CA GLY A 264 24.05 -13.94 0.90
C GLY A 264 23.89 -14.73 2.19
N THR A 265 24.92 -15.44 2.63
CA THR A 265 24.89 -16.23 3.87
C THR A 265 24.61 -15.36 5.09
N ALA A 266 25.26 -14.21 5.22
CA ALA A 266 25.03 -13.29 6.32
C ALA A 266 23.58 -12.79 6.38
N LEU A 267 23.00 -12.42 5.23
CA LEU A 267 21.58 -12.02 5.17
C LEU A 267 20.62 -13.17 5.51
N VAL A 268 20.95 -14.42 5.17
CA VAL A 268 20.14 -15.60 5.53
C VAL A 268 20.19 -15.79 7.04
N VAL A 269 21.39 -15.77 7.61
CA VAL A 269 21.60 -15.90 9.06
C VAL A 269 20.87 -14.80 9.81
N LEU A 270 20.96 -13.54 9.38
CA LEU A 270 20.22 -12.42 9.97
C LEU A 270 18.70 -12.61 9.87
N GLY A 271 18.20 -13.11 8.74
CA GLY A 271 16.77 -13.42 8.57
C GLY A 271 16.28 -14.54 9.48
N LEU A 272 17.04 -15.64 9.59
CA LEU A 272 16.70 -16.75 10.48
C LEU A 272 16.80 -16.36 11.95
N TYR A 273 17.84 -15.61 12.33
CA TYR A 273 17.97 -15.04 13.66
C TYR A 273 16.79 -14.12 13.97
N SER A 274 16.35 -13.29 13.02
CA SER A 274 15.17 -12.44 13.18
C SER A 274 13.92 -13.26 13.48
N LEU A 275 13.68 -14.37 12.74
CA LEU A 275 12.57 -15.29 13.03
C LEU A 275 12.65 -15.88 14.44
N GLN A 276 13.84 -16.31 14.85
CA GLN A 276 14.07 -16.86 16.20
C GLN A 276 13.75 -15.83 17.29
N GLN A 277 14.03 -14.54 17.04
CA GLN A 277 13.68 -13.43 17.94
C GLN A 277 12.23 -12.95 17.79
N GLY A 278 11.39 -13.67 17.04
CA GLY A 278 9.99 -13.32 16.78
C GLY A 278 9.78 -12.12 15.85
N ARG A 279 10.82 -11.71 15.12
CA ARG A 279 10.84 -10.57 14.19
C ARG A 279 10.56 -11.03 12.76
N TRP A 280 9.35 -11.51 12.53
CA TRP A 280 8.87 -11.96 11.22
C TRP A 280 8.96 -10.83 10.17
N GLU A 281 8.77 -9.57 10.59
CA GLU A 281 8.90 -8.39 9.76
C GLU A 281 10.30 -8.25 9.15
N MET A 282 11.35 -8.46 9.94
CA MET A 282 12.73 -8.33 9.48
C MET A 282 13.11 -9.45 8.53
N TYR A 283 12.64 -10.67 8.79
CA TYR A 283 12.78 -11.80 7.89
C TYR A 283 12.22 -11.48 6.49
N LEU A 284 11.03 -10.89 6.41
CA LEU A 284 10.40 -10.55 5.13
C LEU A 284 11.14 -9.44 4.39
N PHE A 285 11.66 -8.43 5.09
CA PHE A 285 12.52 -7.42 4.49
C PHE A 285 13.76 -8.07 3.87
N PHE A 286 14.44 -8.96 4.60
CA PHE A 286 15.59 -9.70 4.06
C PHE A 286 15.19 -10.62 2.90
N ALA A 287 14.05 -11.29 2.95
CA ALA A 287 13.52 -12.06 1.82
C ALA A 287 13.35 -11.17 0.57
N GLY A 288 12.88 -9.93 0.74
CA GLY A 288 12.87 -8.91 -0.30
C GLY A 288 14.26 -8.60 -0.87
N VAL A 289 15.27 -8.42 0.00
CA VAL A 289 16.67 -8.22 -0.41
C VAL A 289 17.18 -9.40 -1.27
N PHE A 290 16.88 -10.63 -0.86
CA PHE A 290 17.23 -11.84 -1.62
C PHE A 290 16.57 -11.89 -2.99
N LEU A 291 15.29 -11.54 -3.07
CA LEU A 291 14.58 -11.48 -4.35
C LEU A 291 15.18 -10.41 -5.28
N ALA A 292 15.63 -9.28 -4.73
CA ALA A 292 16.31 -8.24 -5.51
C ALA A 292 17.65 -8.72 -6.07
N GLU A 293 18.49 -9.38 -5.26
CA GLU A 293 19.75 -9.98 -5.72
C GLU A 293 19.52 -11.04 -6.81
N ARG A 294 18.51 -11.91 -6.60
CA ARG A 294 18.12 -12.93 -7.60
C ARG A 294 17.66 -12.30 -8.90
N SER A 295 16.85 -11.24 -8.84
CA SER A 295 16.36 -10.51 -10.01
C SER A 295 17.51 -9.89 -10.81
N LEU A 296 18.47 -9.24 -10.14
CA LEU A 296 19.64 -8.66 -10.78
C LEU A 296 20.54 -9.71 -11.43
N LYS A 297 20.70 -10.89 -10.80
CA LYS A 297 21.45 -12.01 -11.38
C LYS A 297 20.79 -12.51 -12.67
N SER A 298 19.46 -12.67 -12.67
CA SER A 298 18.71 -13.09 -13.87
C SER A 298 18.87 -12.09 -15.01
N GLN A 299 18.73 -10.79 -14.74
CA GLN A 299 18.87 -9.74 -15.75
C GLN A 299 20.30 -9.67 -16.33
N THR A 300 21.33 -9.87 -15.49
CA THR A 300 22.72 -9.91 -15.96
C THR A 300 22.93 -11.08 -16.92
N LEU A 301 22.41 -12.26 -16.57
CA LEU A 301 22.51 -13.45 -17.40
C LEU A 301 21.77 -13.28 -18.73
N GLU A 302 20.54 -12.73 -18.70
CA GLU A 302 19.77 -12.44 -19.92
C GLU A 302 20.50 -11.43 -20.82
N ALA A 303 21.09 -10.37 -20.26
CA ALA A 303 21.86 -9.41 -21.04
C ALA A 303 23.10 -10.03 -21.71
N GLN A 304 23.85 -10.86 -20.96
CA GLN A 304 25.03 -11.56 -21.49
C GLN A 304 24.70 -12.53 -22.63
N LEU A 305 23.54 -13.19 -22.58
CA LEU A 305 23.08 -14.09 -23.64
C LEU A 305 22.62 -13.34 -24.90
N ASN A 306 22.17 -12.09 -24.75
CA ASN A 306 21.68 -11.27 -25.86
C ASN A 306 22.78 -10.47 -26.58
N ASP A 307 23.92 -10.20 -25.94
CA ASP A 307 25.08 -9.50 -26.54
C ASP A 307 25.91 -10.39 -27.50
N GLY A 308 25.45 -11.62 -27.77
CA GLY A 308 26.16 -12.65 -28.53
C GLY A 308 25.96 -12.68 -30.06
N GLY A 309 25.55 -11.59 -30.73
CA GLY A 309 25.59 -11.46 -32.21
C GLY A 309 24.28 -11.04 -32.92
N GLU A 310 24.44 -10.45 -34.12
CA GLU A 310 23.51 -9.62 -34.92
C GLU A 310 22.20 -10.26 -35.45
N THR A 311 21.69 -11.34 -34.89
CA THR A 311 20.38 -11.93 -35.28
C THR A 311 19.32 -11.76 -34.19
N ALA A 312 19.29 -10.57 -33.58
CA ALA A 312 18.40 -10.20 -32.47
C ALA A 312 16.93 -9.93 -32.87
N GLN A 313 16.28 -10.88 -33.57
CA GLN A 313 14.83 -10.88 -33.78
C GLN A 313 14.08 -12.01 -33.07
N PHE A 314 14.78 -12.99 -32.48
CA PHE A 314 14.13 -14.01 -31.65
C PHE A 314 14.40 -13.75 -30.17
N ARG A 315 13.32 -13.41 -29.44
CA ARG A 315 13.28 -13.34 -27.98
C ARG A 315 13.59 -14.72 -27.38
N TYR A 316 14.85 -15.08 -27.24
CA TYR A 316 15.24 -16.29 -26.52
C TYR A 316 15.05 -16.06 -25.01
N SER A 317 13.87 -16.41 -24.50
CA SER A 317 13.80 -16.85 -23.11
C SER A 317 14.64 -18.10 -23.02
N THR A 318 15.70 -18.12 -22.19
CA THR A 318 16.39 -19.37 -21.85
C THR A 318 15.35 -20.43 -21.53
N PRO A 319 15.30 -21.57 -22.25
CA PRO A 319 14.33 -22.62 -21.96
C PRO A 319 14.66 -23.18 -20.59
N TYR A 320 13.96 -22.67 -19.57
CA TYR A 320 13.99 -23.23 -18.24
C TYR A 320 13.47 -24.67 -18.35
N SER A 321 14.21 -25.61 -17.73
CA SER A 321 13.78 -27.00 -17.66
C SER A 321 12.34 -27.08 -17.16
N VAL A 322 11.52 -27.93 -17.78
CA VAL A 322 10.11 -28.15 -17.40
C VAL A 322 9.99 -28.39 -15.89
N TRP A 323 10.95 -29.10 -15.30
CA TRP A 323 11.05 -29.36 -13.86
C TRP A 323 11.24 -28.09 -13.02
N THR A 324 12.02 -27.12 -13.51
CA THR A 324 12.18 -25.83 -12.83
C THR A 324 10.89 -25.02 -12.86
N THR A 325 10.17 -24.99 -13.99
CA THR A 325 8.86 -24.33 -14.08
C THR A 325 7.83 -25.01 -13.18
N LEU A 326 7.75 -26.34 -13.23
CA LEU A 326 6.85 -27.13 -12.39
C LEU A 326 7.13 -26.89 -10.90
N SER A 327 8.40 -26.91 -10.48
CA SER A 327 8.76 -26.64 -9.08
C SER A 327 8.33 -25.24 -8.63
N GLN A 328 8.46 -24.20 -9.48
CA GLN A 328 7.97 -22.85 -9.10
C GLN A 328 6.45 -22.85 -8.91
N ARG A 329 5.70 -23.55 -9.73
CA ARG A 329 4.24 -23.63 -9.61
C ARG A 329 3.80 -24.43 -8.38
N VAL A 330 4.47 -25.53 -8.07
CA VAL A 330 4.24 -26.28 -6.82
C VAL A 330 4.53 -25.40 -5.61
N LEU A 331 5.67 -24.71 -5.59
CA LEU A 331 6.00 -23.76 -4.52
C LEU A 331 5.00 -22.61 -4.41
N PHE A 332 4.45 -22.16 -5.54
CA PHE A 332 3.42 -21.12 -5.56
C PHE A 332 2.13 -21.61 -4.91
N VAL A 333 1.63 -22.78 -5.31
CA VAL A 333 0.42 -23.40 -4.71
C VAL A 333 0.63 -23.69 -3.23
N PHE A 334 1.79 -24.22 -2.86
CA PHE A 334 2.15 -24.43 -1.46
C PHE A 334 2.24 -23.11 -0.67
N GLY A 335 2.78 -22.07 -1.29
CA GLY A 335 2.80 -20.71 -0.72
C GLY A 335 1.39 -20.15 -0.49
N LEU A 336 0.46 -20.35 -1.42
CA LEU A 336 -0.96 -19.98 -1.24
C LEU A 336 -1.61 -20.78 -0.11
N TYR A 337 -1.30 -22.07 0.01
CA TYR A 337 -1.78 -22.92 1.09
C TYR A 337 -1.31 -22.46 2.48
N LEU A 338 0.00 -22.23 2.65
CA LEU A 338 0.56 -21.70 3.90
C LEU A 338 0.00 -20.32 4.24
N SER A 339 -0.18 -19.48 3.22
CA SER A 339 -0.78 -18.16 3.36
C SER A 339 -2.25 -18.19 3.81
N SER A 340 -2.91 -19.32 3.63
CA SER A 340 -4.31 -19.53 4.00
C SER A 340 -4.50 -20.01 5.45
N TYR A 341 -3.42 -20.07 6.22
CA TYR A 341 -3.48 -20.41 7.64
C TYR A 341 -4.48 -19.52 8.39
N PRO A 342 -5.38 -20.08 9.22
CA PRO A 342 -6.42 -19.33 9.93
C PRO A 342 -5.81 -18.30 10.89
N ARG A 343 -6.42 -17.11 10.95
CA ARG A 343 -5.93 -15.99 11.76
C ARG A 343 -6.48 -15.98 13.18
N ALA A 344 -7.57 -16.68 13.41
CA ALA A 344 -8.16 -16.80 14.73
C ALA A 344 -7.14 -17.44 15.68
N ARG A 345 -7.12 -16.96 16.93
CA ARG A 345 -6.19 -17.46 17.96
C ARG A 345 -6.46 -18.94 18.22
N ASN A 346 -5.41 -19.77 18.29
CA ASN A 346 -5.51 -21.19 18.60
C ASN A 346 -6.38 -21.97 17.58
N ALA A 347 -6.43 -21.49 16.32
CA ALA A 347 -7.32 -22.05 15.31
C ALA A 347 -6.68 -23.16 14.48
N GLY A 348 -5.35 -23.23 14.39
CA GLY A 348 -4.69 -24.22 13.54
C GLY A 348 -4.93 -25.65 13.98
N SER A 349 -4.90 -25.89 15.30
CA SER A 349 -5.13 -27.22 15.90
C SER A 349 -6.55 -27.75 15.72
N SER A 350 -7.52 -26.85 15.49
CA SER A 350 -8.93 -27.19 15.28
C SER A 350 -9.37 -27.06 13.81
N THR A 351 -8.49 -26.63 12.90
CA THR A 351 -8.82 -26.45 11.48
C THR A 351 -8.25 -27.60 10.65
N PRO A 352 -9.09 -28.38 9.94
CA PRO A 352 -8.64 -29.42 9.02
C PRO A 352 -7.60 -28.91 8.02
N GLY A 353 -6.56 -29.72 7.79
CA GLY A 353 -5.40 -29.35 6.96
C GLY A 353 -4.28 -28.64 7.74
N TYR A 354 -4.61 -27.80 8.72
CA TYR A 354 -3.61 -26.98 9.44
C TYR A 354 -3.13 -27.59 10.77
N VAL A 355 -3.72 -28.71 11.21
CA VAL A 355 -3.38 -29.38 12.48
C VAL A 355 -1.88 -29.69 12.58
N LEU A 356 -1.28 -30.29 11.55
CA LEU A 356 0.15 -30.61 11.56
C LEU A 356 1.02 -29.34 11.64
N LEU A 357 0.63 -28.27 10.94
CA LEU A 357 1.38 -27.01 10.98
C LEU A 357 1.26 -26.34 12.36
N SER A 358 0.12 -26.47 13.03
CA SER A 358 -0.11 -25.91 14.37
C SER A 358 0.81 -26.50 15.45
N THR A 359 1.35 -27.71 15.27
CA THR A 359 2.26 -28.33 16.25
C THR A 359 3.62 -27.65 16.31
N ALA A 360 4.06 -27.04 15.20
CA ALA A 360 5.31 -26.27 15.17
C ALA A 360 5.10 -24.83 15.69
N THR A 361 4.03 -24.18 15.25
CA THR A 361 3.58 -22.90 15.79
C THR A 361 2.14 -22.64 15.36
N ASP A 362 1.32 -22.13 16.27
CA ASP A 362 -0.05 -21.72 15.95
C ASP A 362 -0.15 -20.22 15.57
N GLN A 363 0.98 -19.52 15.55
CA GLN A 363 1.01 -18.11 15.17
C GLN A 363 0.89 -17.96 13.64
N TYR A 364 -0.29 -17.57 13.17
CA TYR A 364 -0.62 -17.42 11.75
C TYR A 364 0.40 -16.59 10.96
N ILE A 365 1.00 -15.58 11.60
CA ILE A 365 1.83 -14.59 10.92
C ILE A 365 3.11 -15.23 10.37
N TYR A 366 3.64 -16.29 10.99
CA TYR A 366 4.81 -17.01 10.47
C TYR A 366 4.44 -17.83 9.24
N TRP A 367 3.34 -18.58 9.28
CA TRP A 367 2.86 -19.35 8.12
C TRP A 367 2.53 -18.45 6.94
N GLN A 368 1.90 -17.31 7.20
CA GLN A 368 1.66 -16.29 6.18
C GLN A 368 2.95 -15.63 5.67
N SER A 369 3.97 -15.49 6.51
CA SER A 369 5.28 -14.97 6.11
C SER A 369 6.03 -15.95 5.20
N TYR A 370 6.05 -17.25 5.56
CA TYR A 370 6.63 -18.29 4.71
C TYR A 370 5.88 -18.41 3.39
N GLY A 371 4.54 -18.41 3.44
CA GLY A 371 3.69 -18.44 2.27
C GLY A 371 3.94 -17.25 1.33
N ALA A 372 4.02 -16.03 1.87
CA ALA A 372 4.35 -14.83 1.10
C ALA A 372 5.73 -14.91 0.45
N THR A 373 6.74 -15.39 1.17
CA THR A 373 8.09 -15.61 0.62
C THR A 373 8.05 -16.57 -0.57
N LEU A 374 7.34 -17.69 -0.45
CA LEU A 374 7.21 -18.68 -1.53
C LEU A 374 6.44 -18.12 -2.73
N ILE A 375 5.34 -17.39 -2.50
CA ILE A 375 4.57 -16.72 -3.55
C ILE A 375 5.48 -15.75 -4.33
N CYS A 376 6.16 -14.84 -3.64
CA CYS A 376 7.05 -13.86 -4.26
C CYS A 376 8.26 -14.54 -4.95
N TRP A 377 8.80 -15.61 -4.36
CA TRP A 377 9.87 -16.40 -4.95
C TRP A 377 9.46 -17.03 -6.27
N SER A 378 8.31 -17.70 -6.32
CA SER A 378 7.80 -18.31 -7.55
C SER A 378 7.45 -17.27 -8.61
N LEU A 379 6.82 -16.15 -8.21
CA LEU A 379 6.51 -15.05 -9.12
C LEU A 379 7.75 -14.42 -9.75
N SER A 380 8.90 -14.42 -9.07
CA SER A 380 10.12 -13.80 -9.61
C SER A 380 10.72 -14.51 -10.84
N ARG A 381 10.25 -15.72 -11.20
CA ARG A 381 10.73 -16.49 -12.36
C ARG A 381 9.67 -16.89 -13.38
N ASP A 382 8.43 -17.15 -12.98
CA ASP A 382 7.39 -17.63 -13.90
C ASP A 382 6.54 -16.46 -14.45
N ARG A 383 6.73 -16.12 -15.73
CA ARG A 383 5.99 -15.04 -16.42
C ARG A 383 4.49 -15.31 -16.54
N LEU A 384 4.06 -16.58 -16.58
CA LEU A 384 2.64 -16.91 -16.60
C LEU A 384 1.98 -16.63 -15.25
N LEU A 385 2.67 -16.92 -14.15
CA LEU A 385 2.21 -16.52 -12.82
C LEU A 385 2.20 -14.99 -12.64
N GLN A 386 3.10 -14.27 -13.31
CA GLN A 386 3.12 -12.80 -13.29
C GLN A 386 1.96 -12.16 -14.07
N LYS A 387 1.45 -12.84 -15.12
CA LYS A 387 0.48 -12.27 -16.08
C LYS A 387 -0.72 -11.58 -15.42
N PRO A 388 -1.42 -12.16 -14.43
CA PRO A 388 -2.56 -11.51 -13.78
C PRO A 388 -2.20 -10.15 -13.15
N PHE A 389 -1.01 -10.06 -12.55
CA PHE A 389 -0.50 -8.87 -11.87
C PHE A 389 -0.03 -7.78 -12.82
N THR A 390 0.11 -8.05 -14.12
CA THR A 390 0.48 -7.02 -15.12
C THR A 390 -0.73 -6.28 -15.72
N SER A 391 -1.95 -6.61 -15.28
CA SER A 391 -3.18 -6.01 -15.79
C SER A 391 -3.27 -4.49 -15.52
N ARG A 392 -3.96 -3.75 -16.40
CA ARG A 392 -4.15 -2.29 -16.26
C ARG A 392 -4.80 -1.89 -14.92
N PRO A 393 -5.86 -2.55 -14.43
CA PRO A 393 -6.49 -2.18 -13.15
C PRO A 393 -5.54 -2.33 -11.97
N LEU A 394 -4.79 -3.44 -11.89
CA LEU A 394 -3.85 -3.66 -10.79
C LEU A 394 -2.67 -2.70 -10.82
N ARG A 395 -2.20 -2.29 -12.01
CA ARG A 395 -1.20 -1.23 -12.15
C ARG A 395 -1.70 0.13 -11.71
N TYR A 396 -2.96 0.45 -11.99
CA TYR A 396 -3.59 1.65 -11.48
C TYR A 396 -3.66 1.63 -9.96
N LEU A 397 -4.17 0.55 -9.37
CA LEU A 397 -4.18 0.36 -7.91
C LEU A 397 -2.78 0.44 -7.31
N ALA A 398 -1.75 -0.04 -8.02
CA ALA A 398 -0.36 0.06 -7.57
C ALA A 398 0.11 1.51 -7.40
N ASN A 399 -0.35 2.44 -8.24
CA ASN A 399 0.02 3.86 -8.16
C ASN A 399 -0.57 4.53 -6.91
N ILE A 400 -1.79 4.15 -6.55
CA ILE A 400 -2.51 4.69 -5.38
C ILE A 400 -2.42 3.76 -4.15
N SER A 401 -1.65 2.67 -4.22
CA SER A 401 -1.68 1.62 -3.20
C SER A 401 -1.33 2.11 -1.79
N PHE A 402 -0.37 3.03 -1.68
CA PHE A 402 -0.01 3.63 -0.40
C PHE A 402 -1.12 4.55 0.13
N THR A 403 -1.72 5.38 -0.73
CA THR A 403 -2.80 6.27 -0.29
C THR A 403 -4.10 5.53 -0.02
N LEU A 404 -4.41 4.48 -0.80
CA LEU A 404 -5.50 3.55 -0.52
C LEU A 404 -5.31 2.89 0.84
N TYR A 405 -4.08 2.47 1.14
CA TYR A 405 -3.73 2.02 2.49
C TYR A 405 -4.00 3.12 3.52
N LEU A 406 -3.62 4.38 3.33
CA LEU A 406 -3.86 5.43 4.34
C LEU A 406 -5.33 5.87 4.52
N VAL A 407 -6.14 5.86 3.47
CA VAL A 407 -7.48 6.46 3.52
C VAL A 407 -8.60 5.44 3.72
N HIS A 408 -8.36 4.14 3.51
CA HIS A 408 -9.43 3.15 3.60
C HIS A 408 -10.05 3.09 5.01
N GLY A 409 -9.25 3.18 6.08
CA GLY A 409 -9.74 3.24 7.46
C GLY A 409 -10.65 4.45 7.67
N PRO A 410 -10.19 5.68 7.41
CA PRO A 410 -11.03 6.87 7.51
C PRO A 410 -12.31 6.82 6.67
N VAL A 411 -12.22 6.33 5.44
CA VAL A 411 -13.38 6.18 4.56
C VAL A 411 -14.39 5.16 5.10
N LEU A 412 -13.92 4.07 5.71
CA LEU A 412 -14.79 3.10 6.37
C LEU A 412 -15.52 3.71 7.56
N HIS A 413 -14.83 4.46 8.42
CA HIS A 413 -15.43 5.11 9.58
C HIS A 413 -16.43 6.21 9.22
N LEU A 414 -16.11 7.04 8.22
CA LEU A 414 -16.96 8.15 7.80
C LEU A 414 -18.20 7.71 7.03
N PHE A 415 -18.10 6.61 6.27
CA PHE A 415 -19.15 6.22 5.33
C PHE A 415 -19.45 4.73 5.41
N GLY A 416 -18.43 3.89 5.20
CA GLY A 416 -18.63 2.45 4.98
C GLY A 416 -19.41 1.75 6.09
N TYR A 417 -19.14 2.09 7.36
CA TYR A 417 -19.79 1.45 8.49
C TYR A 417 -21.24 1.87 8.70
N SER A 418 -21.63 3.07 8.26
CA SER A 418 -23.04 3.48 8.28
C SER A 418 -23.80 3.01 7.04
N MET A 419 -23.10 2.77 5.91
CA MET A 419 -23.70 2.30 4.67
C MET A 419 -24.26 0.88 4.78
N VAL A 420 -23.57 -0.04 5.46
CA VAL A 420 -24.03 -1.43 5.59
C VAL A 420 -25.42 -1.54 6.24
N PRO A 421 -25.66 -0.99 7.44
CA PRO A 421 -27.00 -1.05 8.04
C PRO A 421 -28.04 -0.32 7.17
N ALA A 422 -27.69 0.81 6.55
CA ALA A 422 -28.60 1.50 5.65
C ALA A 422 -29.04 0.63 4.46
N PHE A 423 -28.11 -0.09 3.81
CA PHE A 423 -28.47 -1.05 2.75
C PHE A 423 -29.25 -2.25 3.28
N GLN A 424 -28.93 -2.72 4.49
CA GLN A 424 -29.64 -3.81 5.14
C GLN A 424 -31.08 -3.44 5.56
N ASP A 425 -31.37 -2.17 5.79
CA ASP A 425 -32.74 -1.70 6.03
C ASP A 425 -33.60 -1.83 4.76
N PHE A 426 -32.98 -1.78 3.57
CA PHE A 426 -33.67 -2.04 2.30
C PHE A 426 -33.73 -3.54 1.94
N THR A 427 -32.64 -4.28 2.13
CA THR A 427 -32.57 -5.70 1.72
C THR A 427 -33.20 -6.65 2.74
N GLY A 428 -33.25 -6.25 4.01
CA GLY A 428 -33.64 -7.08 5.14
C GLY A 428 -32.46 -7.71 5.88
N ARG A 429 -32.70 -8.13 7.12
CA ARG A 429 -31.72 -8.77 8.01
C ARG A 429 -32.13 -10.16 8.51
N SER A 430 -33.32 -10.65 8.13
CA SER A 430 -33.89 -11.88 8.70
C SER A 430 -33.33 -13.15 8.08
N THR A 431 -32.88 -13.10 6.83
CA THR A 431 -32.25 -14.24 6.15
C THR A 431 -30.79 -13.95 5.81
N TRP A 432 -29.98 -15.01 5.74
CA TRP A 432 -28.57 -14.90 5.36
C TRP A 432 -28.38 -14.20 4.00
N TRP A 433 -29.22 -14.52 3.00
CA TRP A 433 -29.13 -13.90 1.67
C TRP A 433 -29.41 -12.39 1.69
N GLN A 434 -30.43 -11.95 2.43
CA GLN A 434 -30.75 -10.53 2.57
C GLN A 434 -29.63 -9.76 3.27
N TYR A 435 -29.07 -10.34 4.33
CA TYR A 435 -27.94 -9.77 5.06
C TYR A 435 -26.73 -9.59 4.14
N GLN A 436 -26.34 -10.67 3.44
CA GLN A 436 -25.19 -10.67 2.54
C GLN A 436 -25.38 -9.76 1.33
N LEU A 437 -26.60 -9.65 0.80
CA LEU A 437 -26.92 -8.70 -0.26
C LEU A 437 -26.72 -7.26 0.20
N GLY A 438 -27.16 -6.91 1.42
CA GLY A 438 -26.93 -5.57 1.99
C GLY A 438 -25.44 -5.24 2.14
N VAL A 439 -24.65 -6.18 2.65
CA VAL A 439 -23.18 -6.05 2.74
C VAL A 439 -22.54 -5.88 1.36
N LEU A 440 -22.97 -6.67 0.36
CA LEU A 440 -22.46 -6.59 -1.00
C LEU A 440 -22.80 -5.26 -1.67
N LEU A 441 -24.03 -4.76 -1.53
CA LEU A 441 -24.44 -3.47 -2.09
C LEU A 441 -23.65 -2.31 -1.47
N ALA A 442 -23.44 -2.34 -0.15
CA ALA A 442 -22.60 -1.38 0.54
C ALA A 442 -21.15 -1.42 0.02
N LEU A 443 -20.58 -2.62 -0.19
CA LEU A 443 -19.25 -2.78 -0.77
C LEU A 443 -19.16 -2.22 -2.19
N VAL A 444 -20.14 -2.54 -3.05
CA VAL A 444 -20.20 -2.07 -4.44
C VAL A 444 -20.28 -0.54 -4.50
N ALA A 445 -21.04 0.08 -3.60
CA ALA A 445 -21.13 1.53 -3.49
C ALA A 445 -19.86 2.17 -2.91
N LEU A 446 -19.21 1.51 -1.94
CA LEU A 446 -18.02 2.04 -1.25
C LEU A 446 -16.74 1.93 -2.09
N VAL A 447 -16.59 0.88 -2.90
CA VAL A 447 -15.37 0.64 -3.71
C VAL A 447 -15.02 1.83 -4.62
N PRO A 448 -15.93 2.37 -5.45
CA PRO A 448 -15.64 3.55 -6.26
C PRO A 448 -15.22 4.75 -5.41
N MET A 449 -15.87 4.95 -4.27
CA MET A 449 -15.62 6.08 -3.39
C MET A 449 -14.23 6.01 -2.74
N VAL A 450 -13.85 4.84 -2.19
CA VAL A 450 -12.52 4.68 -1.56
C VAL A 450 -11.39 4.79 -2.60
N VAL A 451 -11.60 4.25 -3.81
CA VAL A 451 -10.63 4.37 -4.91
C VAL A 451 -10.48 5.83 -5.36
N TRP A 452 -11.59 6.55 -5.43
CA TRP A 452 -11.61 7.98 -5.77
C TRP A 452 -10.90 8.83 -4.72
N ILE A 453 -11.23 8.69 -3.44
CA ILE A 453 -10.60 9.43 -2.34
C ILE A 453 -9.10 9.11 -2.28
N ALA A 454 -8.71 7.85 -2.45
CA ALA A 454 -7.31 7.44 -2.49
C ALA A 454 -6.53 8.10 -3.63
N ASP A 455 -7.15 8.23 -4.81
CA ASP A 455 -6.55 8.88 -5.98
C ASP A 455 -6.44 10.41 -5.80
N VAL A 456 -7.44 11.05 -5.19
CA VAL A 456 -7.37 12.48 -4.81
C VAL A 456 -6.25 12.69 -3.79
N PHE A 457 -6.20 11.89 -2.72
CA PHE A 457 -5.17 11.98 -1.69
C PHE A 457 -3.76 11.73 -2.25
N TRP A 458 -3.63 10.82 -3.22
CA TRP A 458 -2.38 10.59 -3.93
C TRP A 458 -1.87 11.82 -4.68
N ARG A 459 -2.76 12.53 -5.39
CA ARG A 459 -2.39 13.73 -6.15
C ARG A 459 -2.13 14.94 -5.27
N VAL A 460 -2.92 15.11 -4.22
CA VAL A 460 -2.95 16.35 -3.42
C VAL A 460 -2.02 16.28 -2.20
N VAL A 461 -1.76 15.09 -1.66
CA VAL A 461 -0.95 14.93 -0.43
C VAL A 461 0.32 14.13 -0.70
N ASP A 462 0.21 12.88 -1.15
CA ASP A 462 1.35 11.96 -1.24
C ASP A 462 2.41 12.44 -2.24
N LYS A 463 2.02 12.76 -3.47
CA LYS A 463 2.93 13.30 -4.48
C LYS A 463 3.63 14.59 -4.02
N PRO A 464 2.91 15.64 -3.55
CA PRO A 464 3.55 16.83 -3.02
C PRO A 464 4.50 16.55 -1.85
N CYS A 465 4.14 15.66 -0.91
CA CYS A 465 5.05 15.27 0.17
C CYS A 465 6.34 14.66 -0.38
N SER A 466 6.24 13.74 -1.36
CA SER A 466 7.42 13.14 -1.99
C SER A 466 8.28 14.17 -2.72
N THR A 467 7.67 15.08 -3.47
CA THR A 467 8.37 16.15 -4.20
C THR A 467 9.05 17.13 -3.25
N PHE A 468 8.36 17.53 -2.17
CA PHE A 468 8.92 18.37 -1.11
C PHE A 468 10.18 17.73 -0.52
N VAL A 469 10.10 16.45 -0.14
CA VAL A 469 11.26 15.73 0.41
C VAL A 469 12.41 15.64 -0.58
N VAL A 470 12.14 15.46 -1.87
CA VAL A 470 13.18 15.46 -2.91
C VAL A 470 13.85 16.82 -3.00
N HIS A 471 13.09 17.89 -3.20
CA HIS A 471 13.65 19.23 -3.40
C HIS A 471 14.35 19.79 -2.16
N THR A 472 13.89 19.46 -0.96
CA THR A 472 14.46 20.00 0.28
C THR A 472 15.66 19.19 0.76
N ILE A 473 15.66 17.87 0.59
CA ILE A 473 16.68 16.99 1.21
C ILE A 473 17.74 16.50 0.21
N GLU A 474 17.39 16.26 -1.04
CA GLU A 474 18.35 15.77 -2.03
C GLU A 474 19.55 16.71 -2.26
N PRO A 475 19.40 18.05 -2.26
CA PRO A 475 20.53 18.96 -2.41
C PRO A 475 21.62 18.82 -1.33
N PHE A 476 21.31 18.27 -0.15
CA PHE A 476 22.32 18.08 0.91
C PHE A 476 23.40 17.05 0.58
N PHE A 477 23.22 16.22 -0.46
CA PHE A 477 24.13 15.11 -0.79
C PHE A 477 24.68 15.15 -2.22
N VAL A 478 24.31 16.17 -3.02
CA VAL A 478 24.62 16.22 -4.47
C VAL A 478 25.59 17.35 -4.81
N ASN A 479 26.08 18.11 -3.80
CA ASN A 479 27.09 19.14 -3.99
C ASN A 479 28.51 18.57 -3.93
#